data_AF-A0A2K5Z9A3-F1
#
_entry.id   AF-A0A2K5Z9A3-F1
#
_cell.length_a   1.000
_cell.length_b   1.000
_cell.length_c   1.000
_cell.angle_alpha   90.00
_cell.angle_beta   90.00
_cell.angle_gamma   90.00
#
_symmetry.space_group_name_H-M   'P 1'
#
loop_
_entity.id
_entity.type
_entity.pdbx_description
1 polymer ?
#
loop_
_entity_poly.entity_id
_entity_poly.type
_entity_poly.pdbx_seq_one_letter_code
_entity_poly.pdbx_strand_id
1 'polypeptide(L)'
;TAYKEKMKELSVLSLICSCFYTQPHPNTIYQYGDMEVKQLDKRASGQSFEVILKSPSDLSPESPMLSSPPKKKDTSLEELQKRLEAAEERRKARTAPLLSGRMSEEESSETAHKVRVSCAAGPWRRRRAELHAAEVRRNKEQREEMSG
;
A
#
# COMPACT_ATOMS: atom_id res chain seq x y z
N THR A 1 -7.81 0.43 65.81
CA THR A 1 -6.40 0.45 66.31
C THR A 1 -5.97 -0.92 66.80
N ALA A 2 -6.74 -1.63 67.63
CA ALA A 2 -6.41 -2.99 68.09
C ALA A 2 -6.27 -4.07 66.97
N TYR A 3 -7.14 -4.05 65.96
CA TYR A 3 -7.08 -5.00 64.84
C TYR A 3 -5.77 -4.88 64.03
N LYS A 4 -5.28 -3.65 63.82
CA LYS A 4 -4.01 -3.43 63.11
C LYS A 4 -2.81 -3.94 63.90
N GLU A 5 -2.83 -3.86 65.24
CA GLU A 5 -1.77 -4.46 66.07
C GLU A 5 -1.82 -5.98 66.04
N LYS A 6 -3.01 -6.58 66.13
CA LYS A 6 -3.18 -8.03 66.03
C LYS A 6 -2.72 -8.58 64.69
N MET A 7 -2.92 -7.83 63.61
CA MET A 7 -2.43 -8.19 62.28
C MET A 7 -0.89 -8.10 62.15
N LYS A 8 -0.20 -7.32 62.99
CA LYS A 8 1.26 -7.28 63.03
C LYS A 8 1.89 -8.45 63.78
N GLU A 9 1.15 -9.07 64.70
CA GLU A 9 1.60 -10.27 65.44
C GLU A 9 1.56 -11.54 64.57
N LEU A 10 0.84 -11.52 63.45
CA LEU A 10 0.94 -12.54 62.43
C LEU A 10 2.21 -12.29 61.60
N SER A 11 3.31 -12.89 62.06
CA SER A 11 4.69 -12.73 61.56
C SER A 11 4.90 -12.76 60.03
N VAL A 12 3.96 -13.29 59.25
CA VAL A 12 4.07 -13.41 57.79
C VAL A 12 3.42 -12.22 57.07
N LEU A 13 2.44 -11.56 57.68
CA LEU A 13 1.76 -10.40 57.07
C LEU A 13 2.66 -9.16 57.02
N SER A 14 3.61 -9.04 57.94
CA SER A 14 4.66 -8.01 57.91
C SER A 14 5.60 -8.16 56.71
N LEU A 15 5.75 -9.37 56.15
CA LEU A 15 6.61 -9.64 55.00
C LEU A 15 5.88 -9.40 53.66
N ILE A 16 4.57 -9.65 53.62
CA ILE A 16 3.80 -9.67 52.36
C ILE A 16 3.07 -8.34 52.11
N CYS A 17 2.85 -7.52 53.14
CA CYS A 17 2.04 -6.30 53.02
C CYS A 17 2.72 -5.07 53.64
N SER A 18 3.32 -4.24 52.79
CA SER A 18 3.93 -2.95 53.16
C SER A 18 2.95 -1.95 53.80
N CYS A 19 1.64 -2.17 53.66
CA CYS A 19 0.58 -1.35 54.27
C CYS A 19 0.57 -1.38 55.81
N PHE A 20 1.21 -2.37 56.44
CA PHE A 20 1.27 -2.51 57.91
C PHE A 20 2.56 -1.96 58.53
N TYR A 21 3.61 -1.72 57.75
CA TYR A 21 4.88 -1.17 58.21
C TYR A 21 5.36 -0.07 57.25
N THR A 22 4.80 1.13 57.38
CA THR A 22 5.23 2.33 56.64
C THR A 22 6.45 2.97 57.32
N GLN A 23 7.51 2.20 57.54
CA GLN A 23 8.82 2.78 57.79
C GLN A 23 9.49 2.97 56.43
N PRO A 24 9.56 4.20 55.89
CA PRO A 24 10.40 4.44 54.73
C PRO A 24 11.84 4.19 55.17
N HIS A 25 12.40 3.05 54.78
CA HIS A 25 13.82 2.78 55.03
C HIS A 25 14.61 3.88 54.32
N PRO A 26 15.39 4.71 55.03
CA PRO A 26 15.93 5.95 54.49
C PRO A 26 17.05 5.75 53.46
N ASN A 27 17.31 4.53 53.00
CA ASN A 27 18.25 4.25 51.93
C ASN A 27 17.72 3.07 51.10
N THR A 28 17.11 3.35 49.94
CA THR A 28 16.75 2.35 48.93
C THR A 28 17.98 1.83 48.18
N ILE A 29 19.06 1.55 48.91
CA ILE A 29 20.15 0.73 48.40
C ILE A 29 19.84 -0.68 48.88
N TYR A 30 18.89 -1.31 48.19
CA TYR A 30 18.67 -2.74 48.26
C TYR A 30 19.86 -3.41 47.55
N GLN A 31 21.03 -3.49 48.21
CA GLN A 31 22.07 -4.42 47.78
C GLN A 31 21.67 -5.83 48.22
N TYR A 32 20.75 -6.45 47.49
CA TYR A 32 20.84 -7.89 47.30
C TYR A 32 21.96 -8.07 46.27
N GLY A 33 23.01 -8.85 46.57
CA GLY A 33 24.33 -8.76 45.92
C GLY A 33 24.40 -8.72 44.37
N ASP A 34 23.32 -9.14 43.70
CA ASP A 34 23.18 -9.19 42.24
C ASP A 34 22.20 -8.16 41.65
N MET A 35 21.58 -7.30 42.47
CA MET A 35 20.63 -6.26 42.05
C MET A 35 21.23 -4.86 42.23
N GLU A 36 21.37 -4.12 41.14
CA GLU A 36 21.71 -2.69 41.12
C GLU A 36 20.53 -1.88 40.57
N VAL A 37 20.22 -0.76 41.20
CA VAL A 37 19.12 0.12 40.77
C VAL A 37 19.65 1.52 40.52
N LYS A 38 19.55 2.00 39.28
CA LYS A 38 19.98 3.34 38.85
C LYS A 38 18.75 4.22 38.61
N GLN A 39 18.67 5.34 39.30
CA GLN A 39 17.56 6.29 39.06
C GLN A 39 17.76 6.99 37.71
N LEU A 40 16.68 7.09 36.91
CA LEU A 40 16.68 7.79 35.63
C LEU A 40 16.06 9.18 35.79
N ASP A 41 14.74 9.25 35.90
CA ASP A 41 14.02 10.53 35.93
C ASP A 41 12.96 10.58 37.02
N LYS A 42 12.75 11.78 37.56
CA LYS A 42 11.63 12.09 38.46
C LYS A 42 10.85 13.24 37.87
N ARG A 43 9.57 13.01 37.60
CA ARG A 43 8.62 14.00 37.07
C ARG A 43 7.36 14.04 37.93
N ALA A 44 6.53 15.07 37.77
CA ALA A 44 5.28 15.20 38.54
C ALA A 44 4.34 13.98 38.38
N SER A 45 4.45 13.24 37.26
CA SER A 45 3.67 12.03 37.02
C SER A 45 4.24 10.76 37.68
N GLY A 46 5.44 10.80 38.28
CA GLY A 46 6.08 9.62 38.85
C GLY A 46 7.60 9.58 38.70
N GLN A 47 8.19 8.43 39.03
CA GLN A 47 9.63 8.21 39.03
C GLN A 47 9.96 6.97 38.18
N SER A 48 11.06 7.04 37.44
CA SER A 48 11.61 5.92 36.66
C SER A 48 13.00 5.54 37.17
N PHE A 49 13.30 4.25 37.07
CA PHE A 49 14.60 3.69 37.43
C PHE A 49 14.91 2.51 36.52
N GLU A 50 16.20 2.30 36.27
CA GLU A 50 16.76 1.15 35.59
C GLU A 50 17.20 0.13 36.65
N VAL A 51 16.76 -1.12 36.50
CA VAL A 51 17.20 -2.22 37.37
C VAL A 51 18.14 -3.09 36.55
N ILE A 52 19.39 -3.18 37.00
CA ILE A 52 20.40 -4.04 36.42
C ILE A 52 20.53 -5.26 37.33
N LEU A 53 20.15 -6.41 36.81
CA LEU A 53 20.44 -7.70 37.42
C LEU A 53 21.78 -8.16 36.87
N LYS A 54 22.76 -8.43 37.74
CA LYS A 54 23.96 -9.16 37.31
C LYS A 54 23.50 -10.51 36.79
N SER A 55 23.83 -10.81 35.54
CA SER A 55 23.45 -12.08 34.95
C SER A 55 24.26 -13.21 35.62
N PRO A 56 23.70 -14.41 35.83
CA PRO A 56 24.47 -15.56 36.32
C PRO A 56 25.62 -15.99 35.40
N SER A 57 25.82 -15.33 34.26
CA SER A 57 26.64 -15.77 33.13
C SER A 57 27.73 -14.78 32.71
N ASP A 58 28.07 -13.77 33.55
CA ASP A 58 29.19 -12.83 33.34
C ASP A 58 30.59 -13.49 33.27
N LEU A 59 30.66 -14.83 33.19
CA LEU A 59 31.87 -15.60 32.87
C LEU A 59 32.00 -16.00 31.39
N SER A 60 31.08 -15.60 30.48
CA SER A 60 31.17 -15.95 29.06
C SER A 60 31.20 -14.71 28.16
N PRO A 61 32.38 -14.29 27.67
CA PRO A 61 32.53 -13.09 26.86
C PRO A 61 32.22 -13.38 25.39
N GLU A 62 30.99 -13.75 25.03
CA GLU A 62 30.54 -13.66 23.63
C GLU A 62 29.01 -13.82 23.53
N SER A 63 28.28 -12.70 23.60
CA SER A 63 26.92 -12.66 23.04
C SER A 63 27.06 -12.13 21.61
N PRO A 64 26.65 -12.88 20.57
CA PRO A 64 26.73 -12.38 19.20
C PRO A 64 25.81 -11.17 19.09
N MET A 65 26.41 -10.00 18.91
CA MET A 65 25.72 -8.78 18.48
C MET A 65 24.88 -9.13 17.25
N LEU A 66 23.58 -9.35 17.46
CA LEU A 66 22.66 -9.61 16.37
C LEU A 66 22.72 -8.42 15.43
N SER A 67 23.30 -8.67 14.26
CA SER A 67 23.45 -7.80 13.11
C SER A 67 22.20 -6.94 12.92
N SER A 68 22.21 -5.71 13.46
CA SER A 68 21.31 -4.66 13.02
C SER A 68 21.42 -4.59 11.49
N PRO A 69 20.31 -4.53 10.74
CA PRO A 69 20.39 -4.35 9.29
C PRO A 69 21.29 -3.14 9.00
N PRO A 70 22.24 -3.24 8.05
CA PRO A 70 23.12 -2.12 7.74
C PRO A 70 22.23 -0.91 7.45
N LYS A 71 22.48 0.20 8.16
CA LYS A 71 21.80 1.48 7.92
C LYS A 71 22.04 1.83 6.46
N LYS A 72 21.07 1.50 5.59
CA LYS A 72 21.14 1.79 4.17
C LYS A 72 21.12 3.31 4.09
N LYS A 73 22.21 3.90 3.62
CA LYS A 73 22.22 5.29 3.16
C LYS A 73 21.07 5.40 2.16
N ASP A 74 20.09 6.23 2.45
CA ASP A 74 18.95 6.45 1.58
C ASP A 74 19.47 6.76 0.17
N THR A 75 19.13 5.90 -0.78
CA THR A 75 19.41 6.10 -2.21
C THR A 75 18.97 7.49 -2.61
N SER A 76 19.77 8.20 -3.40
CA SER A 76 19.49 9.60 -3.73
C SER A 76 18.15 9.74 -4.46
N LEU A 77 17.54 10.92 -4.40
CA LEU A 77 16.28 11.22 -5.09
C LEU A 77 16.35 10.82 -6.58
N GLU A 78 17.48 11.10 -7.22
CA GLU A 78 17.78 10.78 -8.63
C GLU A 78 17.69 9.26 -8.90
N GLU A 79 18.27 8.44 -8.01
CA GLU A 79 18.27 6.99 -8.15
C GLU A 79 16.87 6.40 -7.95
N LEU A 80 16.07 6.99 -7.07
CA LEU A 80 14.67 6.61 -6.86
C LEU A 80 13.81 6.95 -8.09
N GLN A 81 13.97 8.15 -8.65
CA GLN A 81 13.26 8.57 -9.86
C GLN A 81 13.59 7.66 -11.04
N LYS A 82 14.88 7.37 -11.25
CA LYS A 82 15.32 6.46 -12.32
C LYS A 82 14.73 5.04 -12.18
N ARG A 83 14.57 4.55 -10.95
CA ARG A 83 13.93 3.25 -10.68
C ARG A 83 12.43 3.27 -10.98
N LEU A 84 11.75 4.38 -10.68
CA LEU A 84 10.32 4.57 -10.98
C LEU A 84 10.08 4.66 -12.49
N GLU A 85 10.85 5.46 -13.20
CA GLU A 85 10.74 5.61 -14.66
C GLU A 85 10.98 4.29 -15.38
N ALA A 86 11.99 3.52 -14.97
CA ALA A 86 12.23 2.18 -15.51
C ALA A 86 11.06 1.22 -15.26
N ALA A 87 10.32 1.36 -14.16
CA ALA A 87 9.13 0.56 -13.88
C ALA A 87 7.94 0.98 -14.75
N GLU A 88 7.79 2.28 -14.99
CA GLU A 88 6.76 2.82 -15.86
C GLU A 88 6.97 2.41 -17.33
N GLU A 89 8.20 2.49 -17.84
CA GLU A 89 8.51 2.04 -19.20
C GLU A 89 8.22 0.55 -19.38
N ARG A 90 8.52 -0.31 -18.38
CA ARG A 90 8.11 -1.72 -18.41
C ARG A 90 6.60 -1.91 -18.46
N ARG A 91 5.85 -1.10 -17.72
CA ARG A 91 4.38 -1.13 -17.76
C ARG A 91 3.87 -0.71 -19.13
N LYS A 92 4.39 0.38 -19.67
CA LYS A 92 4.01 0.95 -20.97
C LYS A 92 4.32 0.00 -22.12
N ALA A 93 5.52 -0.58 -22.14
CA ALA A 93 5.93 -1.57 -23.12
C ALA A 93 5.03 -2.81 -23.12
N ARG A 94 4.57 -3.27 -21.95
CA ARG A 94 3.60 -4.37 -21.86
C ARG A 94 2.23 -3.99 -22.40
N THR A 95 1.80 -2.75 -22.21
CA THR A 95 0.49 -2.30 -22.67
C THR A 95 0.47 -1.89 -24.14
N ALA A 96 1.56 -1.36 -24.71
CA ALA A 96 1.61 -0.79 -26.06
C ALA A 96 1.16 -1.74 -27.19
N PRO A 97 1.53 -3.04 -27.21
CA PRO A 97 1.00 -4.00 -28.18
C PRO A 97 -0.52 -4.22 -28.06
N LEU A 98 -1.07 -4.14 -26.84
CA LEU A 98 -2.51 -4.27 -26.61
C LEU A 98 -3.28 -3.05 -27.13
N LEU A 99 -2.71 -1.84 -27.01
CA LEU A 99 -3.34 -0.61 -27.52
C LEU A 99 -3.35 -0.63 -29.06
N SER A 100 -2.22 -0.97 -29.66
CA SER A 100 -2.07 -1.05 -31.12
C SER A 100 -2.91 -2.18 -31.73
N GLY A 101 -2.99 -3.34 -31.07
CA GLY A 101 -3.90 -4.42 -31.44
C GLY A 101 -5.36 -3.98 -31.45
N ARG A 102 -5.81 -3.28 -30.41
CA ARG A 102 -7.17 -2.75 -30.32
C ARG A 102 -7.48 -1.73 -31.42
N MET A 103 -6.57 -0.81 -31.70
CA MET A 103 -6.73 0.14 -32.81
C MET A 103 -6.84 -0.56 -34.17
N SER A 104 -6.03 -1.60 -34.40
CA SER A 104 -6.06 -2.37 -35.65
C SER A 104 -7.34 -3.21 -35.78
N GLU A 105 -7.82 -3.80 -34.69
CA GLU A 105 -9.11 -4.50 -34.65
C GLU A 105 -10.29 -3.56 -34.88
N GLU A 106 -10.25 -2.34 -34.33
CA GLU A 106 -11.27 -1.31 -34.58
C GLU A 106 -11.31 -0.88 -36.04
N GLU A 107 -10.15 -0.65 -36.67
CA GLU A 107 -10.05 -0.33 -38.11
C GLU A 107 -10.56 -1.49 -38.99
N SER A 108 -10.21 -2.72 -38.63
CA SER A 108 -10.68 -3.93 -39.33
C SER A 108 -12.19 -4.10 -39.21
N SER A 109 -12.73 -3.89 -38.01
CA SER A 109 -14.18 -3.90 -37.71
C SER A 109 -14.93 -2.83 -38.49
N GLU A 110 -14.41 -1.59 -38.53
CA GLU A 110 -15.01 -0.48 -39.28
C GLU A 110 -15.03 -0.78 -40.79
N THR A 111 -13.91 -1.28 -41.32
CA THR A 111 -13.80 -1.67 -42.73
C THR A 111 -14.78 -2.80 -43.05
N ALA A 112 -14.86 -3.83 -42.21
CA ALA A 112 -15.80 -4.93 -42.38
C ALA A 112 -17.26 -4.46 -42.30
N HIS A 113 -17.58 -3.53 -41.41
CA HIS A 113 -18.89 -2.90 -41.32
C HIS A 113 -19.23 -2.12 -42.59
N LYS A 114 -18.29 -1.31 -43.09
CA LYS A 114 -18.46 -0.54 -44.34
C LYS A 114 -18.67 -1.44 -45.55
N VAL A 115 -17.90 -2.53 -45.66
CA VAL A 115 -18.10 -3.56 -46.70
C VAL A 115 -19.47 -4.21 -46.55
N ARG A 116 -19.87 -4.61 -45.35
CA ARG A 116 -21.19 -5.21 -45.10
C ARG A 116 -22.33 -4.28 -45.50
N VAL A 117 -22.27 -3.02 -45.09
CA VAL A 117 -23.26 -1.99 -45.45
C VAL A 117 -23.26 -1.75 -46.97
N SER A 118 -22.09 -1.72 -47.60
CA SER A 118 -21.96 -1.59 -49.04
C SER A 118 -22.56 -2.80 -49.78
N CYS A 119 -22.25 -4.03 -49.37
CA CYS A 119 -22.76 -5.26 -49.99
C CYS A 119 -24.24 -5.52 -49.68
N ALA A 120 -24.83 -4.84 -48.68
CA ALA A 120 -26.24 -4.96 -48.39
C ALA A 120 -27.06 -4.56 -49.62
N ALA A 121 -28.12 -5.31 -49.91
CA ALA A 121 -28.88 -5.12 -51.14
C ALA A 121 -29.69 -3.80 -51.18
N GLY A 122 -29.89 -3.14 -50.04
CA GLY A 122 -30.62 -1.87 -49.93
C GLY A 122 -30.00 -0.72 -50.73
N PRO A 123 -28.74 -0.33 -50.44
CA PRO A 123 -28.02 0.70 -51.20
C PRO A 123 -27.98 0.45 -52.72
N TRP A 124 -27.71 -0.78 -53.16
CA TRP A 124 -27.68 -1.14 -54.58
C TRP A 124 -29.06 -1.01 -55.23
N ARG A 125 -30.13 -1.46 -54.57
CA ARG A 125 -31.50 -1.32 -55.07
C ARG A 125 -31.91 0.14 -55.20
N ARG A 126 -31.58 0.97 -54.20
CA ARG A 126 -31.83 2.42 -54.23
C ARG A 126 -31.11 3.08 -55.41
N ARG A 127 -29.80 2.84 -55.56
CA ARG A 127 -29.01 3.37 -56.68
C ARG A 127 -29.55 2.93 -58.04
N ARG A 128 -29.97 1.67 -58.18
CA ARG A 128 -30.59 1.16 -59.42
C ARG A 128 -31.91 1.87 -59.73
N ALA A 129 -32.76 2.09 -58.73
CA ALA A 129 -34.03 2.81 -58.89
C ALA A 129 -33.79 4.28 -59.29
N GLU A 130 -32.79 4.94 -58.70
CA GLU A 130 -32.41 6.31 -59.05
C GLU A 130 -31.92 6.43 -60.49
N LEU A 131 -31.04 5.51 -60.93
CA LEU A 131 -30.57 5.46 -62.32
C LEU A 131 -31.72 5.26 -63.30
N HIS A 132 -32.62 4.32 -63.00
CA HIS A 132 -33.79 4.08 -63.84
C HIS A 132 -34.70 5.32 -63.91
N ALA A 133 -34.95 5.99 -62.79
CA ALA A 133 -35.75 7.21 -62.76
C ALA A 133 -35.07 8.38 -63.52
N ALA A 134 -33.73 8.49 -63.47
CA ALA A 134 -32.98 9.46 -64.26
C ALA A 134 -33.08 9.17 -65.77
N GLU A 135 -32.98 7.91 -66.17
CA GLU A 135 -33.11 7.48 -67.56
C GLU A 135 -34.50 7.79 -68.13
N VAL A 136 -35.55 7.51 -67.36
CA VAL A 136 -36.93 7.82 -67.77
C VAL A 136 -37.13 9.33 -67.97
N ARG A 137 -36.57 10.18 -67.08
CA ARG A 137 -36.62 11.63 -67.23
C ARG A 137 -35.92 12.09 -68.51
N ARG A 138 -34.70 11.60 -68.75
CA ARG A 138 -33.94 11.90 -69.97
C ARG A 138 -34.69 11.49 -71.23
N ASN A 139 -35.26 10.29 -71.25
CA ASN A 139 -36.00 9.80 -72.41
C ASN A 139 -37.28 10.63 -72.67
N LYS A 140 -37.95 11.06 -71.59
CA LYS A 140 -39.12 11.96 -71.70
C LYS A 140 -38.73 13.30 -72.31
N GLU A 141 -37.67 13.94 -71.82
CA GLU A 141 -37.16 15.21 -72.36
C GLU A 141 -36.80 15.08 -73.85
N GLN A 142 -36.05 14.03 -74.22
CA GLN A 142 -35.71 13.77 -75.64
C GLN A 142 -36.93 13.54 -76.54
N ARG A 143 -37.98 12.89 -76.02
CA ARG A 143 -39.21 12.67 -76.77
C ARG A 143 -39.98 13.97 -76.98
N GLU A 144 -39.98 14.86 -76.00
CA GLU A 144 -40.58 16.19 -76.11
C GLU A 144 -39.79 17.06 -77.10
N GLU A 145 -38.45 17.02 -77.07
CA GLU A 145 -37.58 17.72 -78.02
C GLU A 145 -37.77 17.25 -79.48
N MET A 146 -38.01 15.95 -79.72
CA MET A 146 -38.27 15.44 -81.08
C MET A 146 -39.70 15.63 -81.57
N SER A 147 -40.63 15.99 -80.68
CA SER A 147 -42.06 16.14 -81.00
C SER A 147 -42.52 17.59 -81.08
N GLY A 148 -41.65 18.55 -80.75
CA GLY A 148 -41.86 19.99 -80.95
C GLY A 148 -41.21 20.47 -82.24
#